data_AF-A0A665UMI7-F1
#
_entry.id   AF-A0A665UMI7-F1
#
_cell.length_a   1.000
_cell.length_b   1.000
_cell.length_c   1.000
_cell.angle_alpha   90.00
_cell.angle_beta   90.00
_cell.angle_gamma   90.00
#
_symmetry.space_group_name_H-M   'P 1'
#
loop_
_entity.id
_entity.type
_entity.pdbx_description
1 polymer ?
#
loop_
_entity_poly.entity_id
_entity_poly.type
_entity_poly.pdbx_seq_one_letter_code
_entity_poly.pdbx_strand_id
1 'polypeptide(L)'
;MLMFYSYYKQATTGPCNIPRPSGFWDTRGKAKWDAWSSLGNMTREEAMKNYVEDIQLVNLFMDNWASINGTCTIINTLTSFLTLLVLAL
;
A
#
# COMPACT_ATOMS: atom_id res chain seq x y z
N MET A 1 -5.14 3.29 0.19
CA MET A 1 -4.34 3.24 1.44
C MET A 1 -4.38 1.90 2.18
N LEU A 2 -5.53 1.23 2.32
CA LEU A 2 -5.60 -0.03 3.10
C LEU A 2 -4.81 -1.19 2.47
N MET A 3 -4.65 -1.21 1.15
CA MET A 3 -3.82 -2.19 0.42
C MET A 3 -2.35 -2.14 0.83
N PHE A 4 -1.77 -0.93 0.92
CA PHE A 4 -0.41 -0.75 1.39
C PHE A 4 -0.22 -1.25 2.83
N TYR A 5 -1.23 -1.02 3.68
CA TYR A 5 -1.23 -1.55 5.04
C TYR A 5 -1.28 -3.08 5.06
N SER A 6 -2.14 -3.71 4.25
CA SER A 6 -2.29 -5.16 4.23
C SER A 6 -1.01 -5.85 3.72
N TYR A 7 -0.40 -5.35 2.64
CA TYR A 7 0.87 -5.88 2.15
C TYR A 7 2.01 -5.70 3.16
N TYR A 8 2.11 -4.54 3.81
CA TYR A 8 3.08 -4.31 4.87
C TYR A 8 2.90 -5.31 6.03
N LYS A 9 1.65 -5.55 6.45
CA LYS A 9 1.33 -6.52 7.50
C LYS A 9 1.63 -7.95 7.07
N GLN A 10 1.35 -8.32 5.83
CA GLN A 10 1.65 -9.64 5.28
C GLN A 10 3.17 -9.86 5.15
N ALA A 11 3.93 -8.88 4.69
CA ALA A 11 5.38 -8.96 4.55
C ALA A 11 6.10 -9.08 5.90
N THR A 12 5.66 -8.33 6.91
CA THR A 12 6.26 -8.37 8.25
C THR A 12 5.78 -9.56 9.07
N THR A 13 4.46 -9.71 9.22
CA THR A 13 3.82 -10.63 10.17
C THR A 13 3.49 -11.98 9.51
N GLY A 14 3.23 -12.00 8.20
CA GLY A 14 2.71 -13.16 7.48
C GLY A 14 1.18 -13.19 7.43
N PRO A 15 0.58 -14.35 7.14
CA PRO A 15 -0.87 -14.53 7.04
C PRO A 15 -1.64 -14.03 8.27
N CYS A 16 -2.83 -13.48 8.05
CA CYS A 16 -3.68 -12.97 9.12
C CYS A 16 -4.11 -14.12 10.06
N ASN A 17 -3.65 -14.06 11.30
CA ASN A 17 -3.92 -15.06 12.35
C ASN A 17 -4.71 -14.48 13.54
N ILE A 18 -5.12 -13.22 13.45
CA ILE A 18 -5.88 -12.55 14.51
C ILE A 18 -7.39 -12.63 14.26
N PRO A 19 -8.22 -12.77 15.30
CA PRO A 19 -9.67 -12.77 15.15
C PRO A 19 -10.19 -11.39 14.70
N ARG A 20 -11.29 -11.40 13.96
CA ARG A 20 -11.92 -10.17 13.45
C ARG A 20 -12.40 -9.28 14.62
N PRO A 21 -12.13 -7.96 14.59
CA PRO A 21 -12.61 -7.04 15.64
C PRO A 21 -14.13 -7.08 15.77
N SER A 22 -14.65 -7.35 16.97
CA SER A 22 -16.09 -7.48 17.24
C SER A 22 -16.80 -6.16 17.49
N GLY A 23 -16.07 -5.07 17.78
CA GLY A 23 -16.64 -3.76 18.09
C GLY A 23 -17.45 -3.18 16.93
N PHE A 24 -18.72 -2.82 17.17
CA PHE A 24 -19.58 -2.20 16.15
C PHE A 24 -19.06 -0.84 15.67
N TRP A 25 -18.46 -0.07 16.59
CA TRP A 25 -17.96 1.29 16.35
C TRP A 25 -16.57 1.36 15.70
N ASP A 26 -15.84 0.23 15.64
CA ASP A 26 -14.49 0.19 15.06
C ASP A 26 -14.51 -0.18 13.57
N THR A 27 -15.06 0.71 12.76
CA THR A 27 -15.11 0.55 11.29
C THR A 27 -13.73 0.58 10.65
N ARG A 28 -12.81 1.38 11.19
CA ARG A 28 -11.43 1.47 10.68
C ARG A 28 -10.60 0.23 10.98
N GLY A 29 -10.69 -0.31 12.19
CA GLY A 29 -10.04 -1.57 12.56
C GLY A 29 -10.57 -2.74 11.75
N LYS A 30 -11.89 -2.81 11.55
CA LYS A 30 -12.51 -3.79 10.64
C LYS A 30 -11.99 -3.67 9.22
N ALA A 31 -11.96 -2.48 8.64
CA ALA A 31 -11.48 -2.30 7.27
C ALA A 31 -10.00 -2.69 7.10
N LYS A 32 -9.15 -2.42 8.10
CA LYS A 32 -7.75 -2.87 8.13
C LYS A 32 -7.63 -4.39 8.23
N TRP A 33 -8.43 -5.00 9.10
CA TRP A 33 -8.46 -6.45 9.27
C TRP A 33 -8.97 -7.14 8.00
N ASP A 34 -10.06 -6.64 7.42
CA ASP A 34 -10.68 -7.18 6.21
C ASP A 34 -9.68 -7.13 5.04
N ALA A 35 -8.94 -6.02 4.88
CA ALA A 35 -7.89 -5.88 3.86
C ALA A 35 -6.68 -6.81 4.08
N TRP A 36 -6.30 -7.09 5.33
CA TRP A 36 -5.21 -8.02 5.62
C TRP A 36 -5.66 -9.48 5.46
N SER A 37 -6.85 -9.81 5.96
CA SER A 37 -7.45 -11.14 5.83
C SER A 37 -7.71 -11.53 4.37
N SER A 38 -7.98 -10.58 3.48
CA SER A 38 -8.21 -10.86 2.06
C SER A 38 -6.96 -11.36 1.32
N LEU A 39 -5.75 -11.13 1.87
CA LEU A 39 -4.50 -11.63 1.28
C LEU A 39 -4.28 -13.13 1.54
N GLY A 40 -4.97 -13.70 2.53
CA GLY A 40 -4.91 -15.13 2.85
C GLY A 40 -3.48 -15.63 3.07
N ASN A 41 -3.09 -16.63 2.26
CA ASN A 41 -1.81 -17.33 2.37
C ASN A 41 -0.70 -16.73 1.49
N MET A 42 -0.85 -15.50 1.02
CA MET A 42 0.16 -14.82 0.21
C MET A 42 1.53 -14.83 0.91
N THR A 43 2.58 -15.16 0.17
CA THR A 43 3.94 -15.20 0.69
C THR A 43 4.47 -13.78 0.97
N ARG A 44 5.54 -13.67 1.75
CA ARG A 44 6.12 -12.35 2.08
C ARG A 44 6.67 -11.68 0.82
N GLU A 45 7.33 -12.46 -0.02
CA GLU A 45 7.96 -12.03 -1.26
C GLU A 45 6.91 -11.50 -2.24
N GLU A 46 5.79 -12.21 -2.36
CA GLU A 46 4.67 -11.81 -3.22
C GLU A 46 3.98 -10.54 -2.69
N ALA A 47 3.81 -10.41 -1.37
CA ALA A 47 3.28 -9.19 -0.77
C ALA A 47 4.18 -7.97 -1.01
N MET A 48 5.51 -8.12 -0.92
CA MET A 48 6.47 -7.05 -1.21
C MET A 48 6.46 -6.67 -2.70
N LYS A 49 6.37 -7.66 -3.59
CA LYS A 49 6.28 -7.42 -5.04
C LYS A 49 5.03 -6.62 -5.39
N ASN A 50 3.86 -7.05 -4.91
CA ASN A 50 2.60 -6.36 -5.15
C ASN A 50 2.60 -4.94 -4.57
N TYR A 51 3.25 -4.72 -3.42
CA TYR A 51 3.41 -3.39 -2.85
C TYR A 51 4.18 -2.43 -3.79
N VAL A 52 5.29 -2.90 -4.36
CA VAL A 52 6.11 -2.09 -5.27
C VAL A 52 5.37 -1.84 -6.59
N GLU A 53 4.70 -2.85 -7.14
CA GLU A 53 3.92 -2.72 -8.37
C GLU A 53 2.79 -1.69 -8.23
N ASP A 54 2.02 -1.74 -7.13
CA ASP A 54 0.96 -0.77 -6.87
C ASP A 54 1.51 0.66 -6.71
N ILE A 55 2.66 0.84 -6.05
CA ILE A 55 3.31 2.15 -5.95
C ILE A 55 3.74 2.65 -7.33
N GLN A 56 4.34 1.79 -8.16
CA GLN A 56 4.78 2.17 -9.50
C GLN A 56 3.58 2.59 -10.37
N LEU A 57 2.47 1.86 -10.30
CA LEU A 57 1.24 2.23 -11.02
C LEU A 57 0.69 3.58 -10.58
N VAL A 58 0.66 3.85 -9.27
CA VAL A 58 0.26 5.16 -8.74
C VAL A 58 1.23 6.23 -9.22
N ASN A 59 2.53 5.97 -9.22
CA ASN A 59 3.54 6.90 -9.70
C ASN A 59 3.30 7.27 -11.17
N LEU A 60 3.13 6.26 -12.03
CA LEU A 60 2.86 6.45 -13.46
C LEU A 60 1.56 7.22 -13.69
N PHE A 61 0.52 6.94 -12.91
CA PHE A 61 -0.74 7.68 -12.98
C PHE A 61 -0.55 9.15 -12.61
N MET A 62 0.20 9.42 -11.54
CA MET A 62 0.50 10.78 -11.10
C MET A 62 1.36 11.53 -12.12
N ASP A 63 2.36 10.87 -12.72
CA ASP A 63 3.20 11.45 -13.76
C ASP A 63 2.38 11.82 -15.01
N ASN A 64 1.47 10.93 -15.44
CA ASN A 64 0.57 11.20 -16.55
C ASN A 64 -0.42 12.33 -16.24
N TRP A 65 -1.04 12.29 -15.06
CA TRP A 65 -1.97 13.33 -14.61
C TRP A 65 -1.28 14.70 -14.47
N ALA A 66 -0.02 14.73 -13.99
CA ALA A 66 0.82 15.92 -13.95
C ALA A 66 1.07 16.52 -15.33
N SER A 67 1.37 15.65 -16.31
CA SER A 67 1.60 16.04 -17.69
C SER A 67 0.36 16.66 -18.33
N ILE A 68 -0.84 16.17 -17.99
CA ILE A 68 -2.11 16.69 -18.50
C ILE A 68 -2.47 18.04 -17.88
N ASN A 69 -2.22 18.21 -16.58
CA ASN A 69 -2.60 19.41 -15.83
C ASN A 69 -1.50 20.47 -15.73
N GLY A 70 -0.33 20.24 -16.34
CA GLY A 70 0.77 21.20 -16.40
C GLY A 70 1.51 21.42 -15.07
N THR A 71 1.41 20.50 -14.10
CA THR A 71 2.00 20.62 -12.75
C THR A 71 3.27 19.77 -12.60
N CYS A 72 4.25 19.96 -13.50
CA CYS A 72 5.38 19.03 -13.70
C CYS A 72 6.47 19.06 -12.59
N THR A 73 6.63 20.14 -11.83
CA THR A 73 7.79 20.29 -10.92
C THR A 73 7.57 19.78 -9.49
N ILE A 74 6.34 19.87 -8.97
CA ILE A 74 6.02 19.45 -7.59
C ILE A 74 5.84 17.93 -7.52
N ILE A 75 5.35 17.31 -8.58
CA ILE A 75 5.06 15.87 -8.61
C ILE A 75 6.37 15.07 -8.73
N ASN A 76 7.30 15.50 -9.59
CA ASN A 76 8.63 14.88 -9.71
C ASN A 76 9.47 14.90 -8.43
N THR A 77 9.32 15.94 -7.60
CA THR A 77 10.04 16.04 -6.32
C THR A 77 9.39 15.16 -5.25
N LEU A 78 8.06 15.04 -5.22
CA LEU A 78 7.34 14.13 -4.33
C LEU A 78 7.58 12.65 -4.69
N THR A 79 7.61 12.31 -5.97
CA THR A 79 7.85 10.93 -6.44
C THR A 79 9.29 10.48 -6.17
N SER A 80 10.27 11.37 -6.34
CA SER A 80 11.67 11.13 -5.91
C SER A 80 11.79 10.91 -4.40
N PHE A 81 11.04 11.66 -3.59
CA PHE A 81 11.06 11.51 -2.14
C PHE A 81 10.40 10.20 -1.68
N LEU A 82 9.30 9.79 -2.32
CA LEU A 82 8.64 8.52 -2.03
C LEU A 82 9.47 7.31 -2.47
N THR A 83 10.14 7.37 -3.62
CA THR A 83 11.02 6.29 -4.10
C THR A 83 12.23 6.09 -3.18
N LEU A 84 12.83 7.17 -2.66
CA LEU A 84 13.88 7.09 -1.64
C LEU A 84 13.40 6.47 -0.32
N LEU A 85 12.15 6.70 0.07
CA LEU A 85 11.56 6.14 1.28
C LEU A 85 11.26 4.64 1.16
N VAL A 86 10.96 4.16 -0.05
CA VAL A 86 10.75 2.73 -0.34
C VAL A 86 12.08 1.96 -0.41
N LEU A 87 13.17 2.60 -0.86
CA LEU A 87 14.53 2.01 -0.88
C LEU A 87 15.20 1.98 0.50
N ALA A 88 14.71 2.77 1.46
CA ALA A 88 15.25 2.86 2.82
C ALA A 88 14.60 1.90 3.82
N LEU A 89 13.60 1.13 3.39
CA LEU A 89 12.94 0.04 4.14
C LEU A 89 13.40 -1.32 3.61
#